data_AF-J7TH15-F1
#
_entry.id   AF-J7TH15-F1
#
_cell.length_a   1.000
_cell.length_b   1.000
_cell.length_c   1.000
_cell.angle_alpha   90.00
_cell.angle_beta   90.00
_cell.angle_gamma   90.00
#
_symmetry.space_group_name_H-M   'P 1'
#
loop_
_entity.id
_entity.type
_entity.pdbx_description
1 polymer ?
#
loop_
_entity_poly.entity_id
_entity_poly.type
_entity_poly.pdbx_seq_one_letter_code
_entity_poly.pdbx_strand_id
1 'polypeptide(L)'
;MGIGIIIASHGKFAEGIHQSGSMIFGEQEKVQVVTFMPNEGPDDLYAHFKDAIAQFDADDEILVLADLWSGSPFNQASRIKEENPDRKMVIVTGLNLPMLIQAYTERMVAPDAGVEEIVANIYKETKEGVKVLPEGLIPEEDTKPADAKPSIPKGTIPEGTVLGDGKIKYVLARVDTRLLHGQVATGWTHSTHPDRIIVVSDTVCHDKLRTNMIKQAAPSGVQVHVIPIKNMVKANNDPRFGDTRAMLLFESVEDALAAVKAGVDVKEINLGSSAYKEGKVNVTKALSFDQTDVDAIKELQSLGVKFDVRGVPSDSPANVDALIKSAETKLAEKK
;
A
#
# COMPACT_ATOMS: atom_id res chain seq x y z
N MET A 1 12.97 2.32 21.54
CA MET A 1 12.45 3.61 21.04
C MET A 1 11.63 3.37 19.79
N GLY A 2 10.32 3.26 19.93
CA GLY A 2 9.38 3.26 18.81
C GLY A 2 8.42 4.44 18.93
N ILE A 3 7.45 4.51 18.03
CA ILE A 3 6.38 5.51 18.09
C ILE A 3 5.11 4.79 18.50
N GLY A 4 4.48 5.15 19.62
CA GLY A 4 3.12 4.74 19.97
C GLY A 4 2.08 5.59 19.21
N ILE A 5 1.04 4.97 18.66
CA ILE A 5 -0.02 5.66 17.92
C ILE A 5 -1.31 5.63 18.74
N ILE A 6 -1.91 6.79 18.96
CA ILE A 6 -3.25 6.92 19.53
C ILE A 6 -4.18 7.46 18.47
N ILE A 7 -5.27 6.73 18.18
CA ILE A 7 -6.34 7.20 17.30
C ILE A 7 -7.46 7.70 18.22
N ALA A 8 -7.81 8.97 18.11
CA ALA A 8 -8.74 9.61 19.04
C ALA A 8 -9.89 10.33 18.33
N SER A 9 -11.13 10.13 18.79
CA SER A 9 -12.29 10.79 18.20
C SER A 9 -13.50 10.88 19.13
N HIS A 10 -14.46 11.71 18.76
CA HIS A 10 -15.83 11.60 19.24
C HIS A 10 -16.48 10.29 18.76
N GLY A 11 -17.20 9.62 19.66
CA GLY A 11 -17.85 8.35 19.39
C GLY A 11 -16.89 7.29 18.85
N LYS A 12 -17.43 6.38 18.02
CA LYS A 12 -16.71 5.20 17.51
C LYS A 12 -15.93 5.44 16.21
N PHE A 13 -15.69 6.70 15.82
CA PHE A 13 -15.02 6.99 14.56
C PHE A 13 -13.57 6.45 14.55
N ALA A 14 -12.84 6.63 15.64
CA ALA A 14 -11.50 6.09 15.85
C ALA A 14 -11.47 4.56 15.82
N GLU A 15 -12.48 3.88 16.41
CA GLU A 15 -12.63 2.43 16.30
C GLU A 15 -12.80 1.98 14.84
N GLY A 16 -13.64 2.67 14.07
CA GLY A 16 -13.87 2.36 12.65
C GLY A 16 -12.64 2.60 11.77
N ILE A 17 -11.89 3.68 12.03
CA ILE A 17 -10.62 3.96 11.35
C ILE A 17 -9.57 2.90 11.71
N HIS A 18 -9.44 2.55 12.99
CA HIS A 18 -8.56 1.48 13.45
C HIS A 18 -8.90 0.15 12.79
N GLN A 19 -10.18 -0.25 12.81
CA GLN A 19 -10.66 -1.47 12.16
C GLN A 19 -10.31 -1.50 10.67
N SER A 20 -10.52 -0.38 9.96
CA SER A 20 -10.19 -0.26 8.54
C SER A 20 -8.68 -0.38 8.31
N GLY A 21 -7.86 0.22 9.20
CA GLY A 21 -6.41 0.05 9.21
C GLY A 21 -6.00 -1.41 9.38
N SER A 22 -6.56 -2.12 10.37
CA SER A 22 -6.28 -3.54 10.62
C SER A 22 -6.72 -4.45 9.46
N MET A 23 -7.77 -4.09 8.72
CA MET A 23 -8.17 -4.83 7.51
C MET A 23 -7.15 -4.69 6.37
N ILE A 24 -6.39 -3.60 6.32
CA ILE A 24 -5.43 -3.31 5.24
C ILE A 24 -4.01 -3.79 5.60
N PHE A 25 -3.57 -3.52 6.82
CA PHE A 25 -2.20 -3.79 7.30
C PHE A 25 -2.11 -4.96 8.28
N GLY A 26 -3.23 -5.61 8.62
CA GLY A 26 -3.27 -6.52 9.77
C GLY A 26 -3.20 -5.77 11.10
N GLU A 27 -3.27 -6.51 12.21
CA GLU A 27 -3.09 -5.92 13.54
C GLU A 27 -1.69 -5.34 13.70
N GLN A 28 -1.60 -4.14 14.27
CA GLN A 28 -0.35 -3.43 14.48
C GLN A 28 -0.08 -3.26 15.98
N GLU A 29 1.17 -3.47 16.41
CA GLU A 29 1.57 -3.25 17.79
C GLU A 29 1.61 -1.76 18.15
N LYS A 30 1.52 -1.45 19.45
CA LYS A 30 1.60 -0.07 19.98
C LYS A 30 0.58 0.88 19.33
N VAL A 31 -0.63 0.40 19.06
CA VAL A 31 -1.75 1.24 18.60
C VAL A 31 -2.86 1.19 19.64
N GLN A 32 -3.32 2.36 20.05
CA GLN A 32 -4.41 2.50 21.02
C GLN A 32 -5.54 3.33 20.42
N VAL A 33 -6.77 3.01 20.80
CA VAL A 33 -7.98 3.71 20.37
C VAL A 33 -8.59 4.40 21.58
N VAL A 34 -8.79 5.72 21.48
CA VAL A 34 -9.42 6.54 22.52
C VAL A 34 -10.70 7.12 21.96
N THR A 35 -11.84 6.73 22.52
CA THR A 35 -13.15 7.26 22.14
C THR A 35 -13.66 8.23 23.20
N PHE A 36 -14.44 9.22 22.75
CA PHE A 36 -15.15 10.14 23.63
C PHE A 36 -16.65 10.00 23.40
N MET A 37 -17.34 9.36 24.35
CA MET A 37 -18.75 8.99 24.25
C MET A 37 -19.67 10.09 24.82
N PRO A 38 -20.95 10.16 24.40
CA PRO A 38 -21.87 11.22 24.83
C PRO A 38 -22.13 11.33 26.33
N ASN A 39 -21.86 10.26 27.09
CA ASN A 39 -22.05 10.18 28.53
C ASN A 39 -20.77 10.48 29.33
N GLU A 40 -19.69 10.91 28.68
CA GLU A 40 -18.38 11.15 29.27
C GLU A 40 -18.07 12.64 29.35
N GLY A 41 -17.27 13.02 30.35
CA GLY A 41 -16.70 14.35 30.51
C GLY A 41 -15.23 14.43 30.07
N PRO A 42 -14.65 15.64 30.08
CA PRO A 42 -13.23 15.84 29.78
C PRO A 42 -12.26 15.05 30.66
N ASP A 43 -12.59 14.85 31.95
CA ASP A 43 -11.74 14.09 32.88
C ASP A 43 -11.77 12.58 32.60
N ASP A 44 -12.91 12.04 32.16
CA ASP A 44 -13.01 10.65 31.70
C ASP A 44 -12.14 10.44 30.46
N LEU A 45 -12.25 11.34 29.47
CA LEU A 45 -11.43 11.29 28.27
C LEU A 45 -9.94 11.44 28.57
N TYR A 46 -9.58 12.32 29.50
CA TYR A 46 -8.20 12.48 29.96
C TYR A 46 -7.68 11.18 30.61
N ALA A 47 -8.50 10.50 31.41
CA ALA A 47 -8.15 9.18 31.95
C ALA A 47 -7.95 8.15 30.84
N HIS A 48 -8.81 8.10 29.82
CA HIS A 48 -8.64 7.19 28.68
C HIS A 48 -7.31 7.39 27.95
N PHE A 49 -6.88 8.64 27.73
CA PHE A 49 -5.58 8.90 27.14
C PHE A 49 -4.43 8.45 28.04
N LYS A 50 -4.52 8.67 29.36
CA LYS A 50 -3.50 8.18 30.30
C LYS A 50 -3.38 6.67 30.27
N ASP A 51 -4.52 5.97 30.26
CA ASP A 51 -4.56 4.51 30.19
C ASP A 51 -3.95 3.99 28.88
N ALA A 52 -4.25 4.66 27.75
CA ALA A 52 -3.67 4.34 26.45
C ALA A 52 -2.15 4.55 26.43
N ILE A 53 -1.66 5.68 26.96
CA ILE A 53 -0.23 6.01 27.02
C ILE A 53 0.55 5.05 27.93
N ALA A 54 -0.09 4.57 28.99
CA ALA A 54 0.50 3.58 29.89
C ALA A 54 0.73 2.20 29.22
N GLN A 55 0.13 1.95 28.05
CA GLN A 55 0.39 0.74 27.25
C GLN A 55 1.66 0.83 26.38
N PHE A 56 2.31 2.00 26.32
CA PHE A 56 3.53 2.21 25.55
C PHE A 56 4.76 2.17 26.46
N ASP A 57 5.92 1.83 25.88
CA ASP A 57 7.18 1.85 26.62
C ASP A 57 7.54 3.28 27.02
N ALA A 58 8.30 3.45 28.12
CA ALA A 58 8.63 4.77 28.65
C ALA A 58 9.48 5.62 27.69
N ASP A 59 10.26 4.98 26.82
CA ASP A 59 11.10 5.62 25.80
C ASP A 59 10.40 5.77 24.45
N ASP A 60 9.15 5.31 24.28
CA ASP A 60 8.40 5.52 23.04
C ASP A 60 7.94 6.97 22.90
N GLU A 61 8.11 7.55 21.71
CA GLU A 61 7.51 8.82 21.31
C GLU A 61 6.01 8.59 20.97
N ILE A 62 5.16 9.61 21.05
CA ILE A 62 3.71 9.46 20.87
C ILE A 62 3.20 10.26 19.66
N LEU A 63 2.45 9.60 18.79
CA LEU A 63 1.67 10.23 17.72
C LEU A 63 0.18 10.11 18.03
N VAL A 64 -0.52 11.24 18.15
CA VAL A 64 -1.98 11.28 18.28
C VAL A 64 -2.61 11.70 16.97
N LEU A 65 -3.51 10.87 16.45
CA LEU A 65 -4.35 11.13 15.28
C LEU A 65 -5.76 11.46 15.77
N ALA A 66 -6.07 12.75 15.88
CA ALA A 66 -7.33 13.26 16.40
C ALA A 66 -8.32 13.63 15.29
N ASP A 67 -9.61 13.50 15.55
CA ASP A 67 -10.66 13.86 14.60
C ASP A 67 -10.71 15.35 14.26
N LEU A 68 -10.77 16.22 15.28
CA LEU A 68 -11.07 17.64 15.12
C LEU A 68 -10.12 18.53 15.92
N TRP A 69 -9.59 19.56 15.26
CA TRP A 69 -8.86 20.64 15.92
C TRP A 69 -9.77 21.35 16.92
N SER A 70 -9.23 21.68 18.10
CA SER A 70 -9.98 22.27 19.22
C SER A 70 -11.13 21.41 19.78
N GLY A 71 -11.32 20.18 19.30
CA GLY A 71 -12.28 19.22 19.87
C GLY A 71 -11.78 18.59 21.18
N SER A 72 -12.67 17.94 21.94
CA SER A 72 -12.30 17.31 23.22
C SER A 72 -11.13 16.33 23.12
N PRO A 73 -11.06 15.43 22.11
CA PRO A 73 -9.89 14.57 21.92
C PRO A 73 -8.58 15.35 21.73
N PHE A 74 -8.57 16.39 20.90
CA PHE A 74 -7.41 17.24 20.68
C PHE A 74 -7.00 18.00 21.96
N ASN A 75 -7.97 18.54 22.70
CA ASN A 75 -7.70 19.33 23.91
C ASN A 75 -7.11 18.46 25.02
N GLN A 76 -7.63 17.24 25.24
CA GLN A 76 -7.08 16.35 26.26
C GLN A 76 -5.70 15.81 25.86
N ALA A 77 -5.49 15.47 24.59
CA ALA A 77 -4.15 15.12 24.09
C ALA A 77 -3.15 16.27 24.28
N SER A 78 -3.57 17.51 24.02
CA SER A 78 -2.73 18.71 24.17
C SER A 78 -2.36 18.96 25.63
N ARG A 79 -3.32 18.84 26.55
CA ARG A 79 -3.08 18.92 27.99
C ARG A 79 -2.04 17.89 28.44
N ILE A 80 -2.18 16.64 28.00
CA ILE A 80 -1.22 15.58 28.35
C ILE A 80 0.18 15.87 27.80
N LYS A 81 0.27 16.36 26.56
CA LYS A 81 1.53 16.80 25.97
C LYS A 81 2.21 17.89 26.81
N GLU A 82 1.45 18.88 27.31
CA GLU A 82 1.97 19.95 28.17
C GLU A 82 2.43 19.45 29.54
N GLU A 83 1.71 18.48 30.12
CA GLU A 83 2.04 17.88 31.42
C GLU A 83 3.24 16.91 31.34
N ASN A 84 3.63 16.45 30.15
CA ASN A 84 4.71 15.47 29.92
C ASN A 84 5.78 16.02 28.95
N PRO A 85 6.48 17.12 29.28
CA PRO A 85 7.40 17.79 28.35
C PRO A 85 8.62 16.93 27.95
N ASP A 86 8.99 15.96 28.78
CA ASP A 86 10.14 15.08 28.54
C ASP A 86 9.83 13.94 27.56
N ARG A 87 8.55 13.69 27.27
CA ARG A 87 8.12 12.65 26.33
C ARG A 87 7.58 13.31 25.07
N LYS A 88 8.32 13.17 23.96
CA LYS A 88 7.92 13.76 22.68
C LYS A 88 6.56 13.22 22.24
N MET A 89 5.68 14.15 21.94
CA MET A 89 4.31 13.86 21.54
C MET A 89 3.87 14.85 20.45
N VAL A 90 3.36 14.34 19.35
CA VAL A 90 2.86 15.13 18.21
C VAL A 90 1.40 14.80 18.00
N ILE A 91 0.58 15.82 17.77
CA ILE A 91 -0.87 15.70 17.59
C ILE A 91 -1.22 16.21 16.19
N VAL A 92 -1.84 15.35 15.38
CA VAL A 92 -2.33 15.66 14.04
C VAL A 92 -3.84 15.52 14.03
N THR A 93 -4.55 16.50 13.48
CA THR A 93 -6.02 16.51 13.44
C THR A 93 -6.56 16.31 12.03
N GLY A 94 -7.85 16.02 11.90
CA GLY A 94 -8.49 15.74 10.62
C GLY A 94 -8.47 14.26 10.27
N LEU A 95 -8.60 13.41 11.31
CA LEU A 95 -8.50 11.95 11.22
C LEU A 95 -9.23 11.42 9.99
N ASN A 96 -8.46 10.76 9.13
CA ASN A 96 -8.96 10.03 7.99
C ASN A 96 -8.14 8.74 7.82
N LEU A 97 -8.63 7.84 6.97
CA LEU A 97 -7.94 6.56 6.77
C LEU A 97 -6.53 6.71 6.16
N PRO A 98 -6.30 7.59 5.15
CA PRO A 98 -4.94 7.87 4.64
C PRO A 98 -3.93 8.25 5.73
N MET A 99 -4.32 9.05 6.71
CA MET A 99 -3.48 9.47 7.83
C MET A 99 -2.98 8.29 8.66
N LEU A 100 -3.89 7.39 9.08
CA LEU A 100 -3.51 6.20 9.85
C LEU A 100 -2.60 5.29 9.04
N ILE A 101 -2.93 5.10 7.77
CA ILE A 101 -2.13 4.24 6.92
C ILE A 101 -0.71 4.80 6.74
N GLN A 102 -0.57 6.11 6.49
CA GLN A 102 0.77 6.68 6.36
C GLN A 102 1.56 6.54 7.66
N ALA A 103 0.92 6.69 8.83
CA ALA A 103 1.58 6.45 10.11
C ALA A 103 2.12 5.01 10.25
N TYR A 104 1.40 4.00 9.75
CA TYR A 104 1.88 2.62 9.69
C TYR A 104 3.02 2.44 8.68
N THR A 105 2.91 3.04 7.50
CA THR A 105 3.97 3.04 6.48
C THR A 105 5.27 3.61 7.05
N GLU A 106 5.22 4.76 7.73
CA GLU A 106 6.42 5.40 8.30
C GLU A 106 7.12 4.50 9.33
N ARG A 107 6.37 3.81 10.20
CA ARG A 107 6.96 2.81 11.12
C ARG A 107 7.69 1.68 10.41
N MET A 108 7.20 1.27 9.23
CA MET A 108 7.81 0.18 8.46
C MET A 108 9.07 0.62 7.73
N VAL A 109 9.08 1.83 7.18
CA VAL A 109 10.16 2.27 6.29
C VAL A 109 11.22 3.11 6.99
N ALA A 110 10.85 3.78 8.08
CA ALA A 110 11.76 4.57 8.90
C ALA A 110 11.63 4.17 10.38
N PRO A 111 11.98 2.90 10.74
CA PRO A 111 11.77 2.38 12.09
C PRO A 111 12.57 3.13 13.18
N ASP A 112 13.66 3.79 12.79
CA ASP A 112 14.52 4.57 13.68
C ASP A 112 14.18 6.08 13.70
N ALA A 113 13.22 6.53 12.88
CA ALA A 113 12.85 7.94 12.80
C ALA A 113 11.97 8.37 13.98
N GLY A 114 12.19 9.59 14.48
CA GLY A 114 11.35 10.20 15.50
C GLY A 114 10.00 10.66 14.96
N VAL A 115 9.03 10.87 15.84
CA VAL A 115 7.66 11.28 15.51
C VAL A 115 7.61 12.62 14.78
N GLU A 116 8.52 13.55 15.11
CA GLU A 116 8.61 14.86 14.45
C GLU A 116 9.13 14.75 13.00
N GLU A 117 9.95 13.74 12.70
CA GLU A 117 10.51 13.53 11.37
C GLU A 117 9.45 12.97 10.41
N ILE A 118 8.61 12.06 10.88
CA ILE A 118 7.62 11.38 10.05
C ILE A 118 6.33 12.19 9.84
N VAL A 119 6.05 13.17 10.70
CA VAL A 119 4.77 13.91 10.67
C VAL A 119 4.56 14.68 9.37
N ALA A 120 5.64 15.17 8.75
CA ALA A 120 5.57 15.92 7.49
C ALA A 120 5.03 15.03 6.36
N ASN A 121 5.46 13.77 6.30
CA ASN A 121 4.97 12.81 5.32
C ASN A 121 3.52 12.41 5.61
N ILE A 122 3.18 12.15 6.87
CA ILE A 122 1.80 11.85 7.29
C ILE A 122 0.86 12.99 6.91
N TYR A 123 1.25 14.23 7.18
CA TYR A 123 0.46 15.41 6.84
C TYR A 123 0.25 15.53 5.32
N LYS A 124 1.30 15.33 4.54
CA LYS A 124 1.22 15.36 3.07
C LYS A 124 0.23 14.31 2.54
N GLU A 125 0.40 13.05 2.92
CA GLU A 125 -0.45 11.94 2.47
C GLU A 125 -1.90 12.07 2.95
N THR A 126 -2.11 12.63 4.15
CA THR A 126 -3.44 12.96 4.67
C THR A 126 -4.20 13.87 3.71
N LYS A 127 -3.52 14.89 3.14
CA LYS A 127 -4.13 15.80 2.16
C LYS A 127 -4.28 15.15 0.79
N GLU A 128 -3.25 14.47 0.29
CA GLU A 128 -3.28 13.82 -1.04
C GLU A 128 -4.31 12.68 -1.13
N GLY A 129 -4.64 12.05 0.00
CA GLY A 129 -5.71 11.06 0.10
C GLY A 129 -7.12 11.63 -0.07
N VAL A 130 -7.31 12.94 0.08
CA VAL A 130 -8.60 13.62 -0.16
C VAL A 130 -8.69 13.98 -1.64
N LYS A 131 -9.45 13.17 -2.40
CA LYS A 131 -9.62 13.35 -3.85
C LYS A 131 -11.08 13.67 -4.20
N VAL A 132 -11.26 14.57 -5.16
CA VAL A 132 -12.59 14.94 -5.68
C VAL A 132 -12.67 14.53 -7.15
N LEU A 133 -13.81 13.95 -7.54
CA LEU A 133 -14.11 13.63 -8.93
C LEU A 133 -15.42 14.30 -9.35
N PRO A 134 -15.46 15.07 -10.45
CA PRO A 134 -14.32 15.43 -11.30
C PRO A 134 -13.33 16.37 -10.60
N GLU A 135 -12.06 16.28 -10.98
CA GLU A 135 -10.95 17.07 -10.37
C GLU A 135 -11.20 18.59 -10.46
N GLY A 136 -11.95 19.05 -11.46
CA GLY A 136 -12.32 20.46 -11.63
C GLY A 136 -13.28 21.02 -10.57
N LEU A 137 -13.69 20.23 -9.59
CA LEU A 137 -14.45 20.70 -8.41
C LEU A 137 -13.55 21.01 -7.21
N ILE A 138 -12.24 20.75 -7.31
CA ILE A 138 -11.28 21.15 -6.27
C ILE A 138 -11.10 22.68 -6.38
N PRO A 139 -11.27 23.45 -5.29
CA PRO A 139 -11.00 24.88 -5.29
C PRO A 139 -9.58 25.20 -5.78
N GLU A 140 -9.41 26.21 -6.64
CA GLU A 140 -8.12 26.50 -7.30
C GLU A 140 -6.95 26.73 -6.32
N GLU A 141 -7.21 27.18 -5.08
CA GLU A 141 -6.19 27.41 -4.06
C GLU A 141 -5.46 26.14 -3.59
N ASP A 142 -6.08 24.95 -3.71
CA ASP A 142 -5.49 23.66 -3.32
C ASP A 142 -4.70 22.97 -4.46
N THR A 143 -4.62 23.59 -5.65
CA THR A 143 -4.04 22.95 -6.85
C THR A 143 -2.56 23.24 -7.09
N LYS A 144 -1.87 23.97 -6.21
CA LYS A 144 -0.42 24.21 -6.37
C LYS A 144 0.35 22.90 -6.10
N PRO A 145 1.06 22.33 -7.09
CA PRO A 145 1.85 21.13 -6.87
C PRO A 145 3.02 21.45 -5.93
N ALA A 146 3.19 20.65 -4.87
CA ALA A 146 4.43 20.60 -4.14
C ALA A 146 5.49 19.88 -5.02
N ASP A 147 6.45 20.66 -5.52
CA ASP A 147 7.73 20.24 -6.08
C ASP A 147 7.73 18.95 -6.93
N ALA A 148 7.24 19.06 -8.17
CA ALA A 148 7.60 18.11 -9.21
C ALA A 148 9.09 18.28 -9.55
N LYS A 149 9.93 17.33 -9.13
CA LYS A 149 11.31 17.22 -9.64
C LYS A 149 11.31 17.10 -11.17
N PRO A 150 12.37 17.57 -11.87
CA PRO A 150 12.36 17.75 -13.31
C PRO A 150 12.09 16.42 -14.03
N SER A 151 11.18 16.49 -15.00
CA SER A 151 10.93 15.42 -15.96
C SER A 151 12.22 15.06 -16.71
N ILE A 152 12.51 13.76 -16.78
CA ILE A 152 13.52 13.13 -17.64
C ILE A 152 13.30 13.62 -19.10
N PRO A 153 14.37 13.83 -19.91
CA PRO A 153 14.24 14.49 -21.21
C PRO A 153 13.21 13.80 -22.11
N LYS A 154 12.21 14.57 -22.54
CA LYS A 154 11.31 14.21 -23.65
C LYS A 154 12.09 14.31 -24.97
N GLY A 155 12.96 13.35 -25.23
CA GLY A 155 13.54 13.07 -26.54
C GLY A 155 13.22 11.63 -26.92
N THR A 156 12.80 11.39 -28.16
CA THR A 156 12.70 10.02 -28.68
C THR A 156 14.09 9.42 -28.70
N ILE A 157 14.35 8.40 -27.87
CA ILE A 157 15.62 7.67 -27.89
C ILE A 157 15.72 6.96 -29.25
N PRO A 158 16.77 7.22 -30.05
CA PRO A 158 16.95 6.59 -31.36
C PRO A 158 16.89 5.06 -31.25
N GLU A 159 16.23 4.44 -32.21
CA GLU A 159 16.13 2.99 -32.32
C GLU A 159 17.54 2.37 -32.43
N GLY A 160 17.85 1.38 -31.58
CA GLY A 160 19.18 0.78 -31.48
C GLY A 160 20.07 1.30 -30.34
N THR A 161 19.63 2.31 -29.58
CA THR A 161 20.35 2.77 -28.38
C THR A 161 20.26 1.74 -27.25
N VAL A 162 21.38 1.38 -26.64
CA VAL A 162 21.43 0.53 -25.44
C VAL A 162 21.64 1.42 -24.23
N LEU A 163 20.70 1.39 -23.27
CA LEU A 163 20.83 2.07 -21.98
C LEU A 163 21.12 1.03 -20.89
N GLY A 164 21.90 1.39 -19.87
CA GLY A 164 22.28 0.44 -18.81
C GLY A 164 22.90 -0.86 -19.33
N ASP A 165 22.38 -1.99 -18.86
CA ASP A 165 22.73 -3.35 -19.32
C ASP A 165 21.82 -3.85 -20.46
N GLY A 166 20.97 -2.97 -21.00
CA GLY A 166 20.01 -3.30 -22.04
C GLY A 166 18.80 -4.12 -21.58
N LYS A 167 18.58 -4.28 -20.27
CA LYS A 167 17.44 -5.03 -19.72
C LYS A 167 16.67 -4.24 -18.68
N ILE A 168 15.34 -4.35 -18.73
CA ILE A 168 14.50 -3.80 -17.68
C ILE A 168 14.84 -4.47 -16.35
N LYS A 169 15.07 -3.67 -15.31
CA LYS A 169 15.24 -4.15 -13.94
C LYS A 169 13.86 -4.30 -13.30
N TYR A 170 13.32 -5.52 -13.29
CA TYR A 170 12.07 -5.82 -12.58
C TYR A 170 12.33 -5.85 -11.08
N VAL A 171 11.90 -4.79 -10.37
CA VAL A 171 12.08 -4.65 -8.92
C VAL A 171 10.98 -5.37 -8.12
N LEU A 172 9.84 -5.62 -8.77
CA LEU A 172 8.74 -6.41 -8.25
C LEU A 172 7.86 -6.86 -9.43
N ALA A 173 7.39 -8.09 -9.40
CA ALA A 173 6.27 -8.54 -10.23
C ALA A 173 5.17 -9.05 -9.29
N ARG A 174 4.00 -8.42 -9.29
CA ARG A 174 2.95 -8.70 -8.30
C ARG A 174 1.64 -9.06 -8.96
N VAL A 175 1.00 -10.11 -8.43
CA VAL A 175 -0.39 -10.47 -8.73
C VAL A 175 -1.29 -9.86 -7.67
N ASP A 176 -2.17 -8.95 -8.08
CA ASP A 176 -3.17 -8.31 -7.22
C ASP A 176 -4.42 -8.00 -8.06
N THR A 177 -5.55 -8.63 -7.73
CA THR A 177 -6.81 -8.43 -8.48
C THR A 177 -7.31 -6.98 -8.45
N ARG A 178 -6.81 -6.15 -7.54
CA ARG A 178 -7.13 -4.71 -7.45
C ARG A 178 -6.09 -3.82 -8.15
N LEU A 179 -5.01 -4.40 -8.69
CA LEU A 179 -3.94 -3.71 -9.41
C LEU A 179 -3.33 -2.57 -8.59
N LEU A 180 -3.39 -1.33 -9.10
CA LEU A 180 -2.89 -0.16 -8.40
C LEU A 180 -4.01 0.45 -7.55
N HIS A 181 -3.96 0.19 -6.25
CA HIS A 181 -4.97 0.67 -5.31
C HIS A 181 -4.35 0.99 -3.96
N GLY A 182 -4.92 2.03 -3.33
CA GLY A 182 -4.66 2.41 -1.95
C GLY A 182 -3.18 2.54 -1.60
N GLN A 183 -2.91 2.39 -0.31
CA GLN A 183 -1.58 2.58 0.26
C GLN A 183 -0.71 1.31 0.21
N VAL A 184 -1.27 0.16 -0.21
CA VAL A 184 -0.48 -1.04 -0.53
C VAL A 184 0.44 -0.75 -1.72
N ALA A 185 -0.09 -0.09 -2.75
CA ALA A 185 0.70 0.38 -3.88
C ALA A 185 1.80 1.37 -3.44
N THR A 186 1.48 2.31 -2.54
CA THR A 186 2.45 3.26 -1.97
C THR A 186 3.56 2.54 -1.20
N GLY A 187 3.22 1.61 -0.32
CA GLY A 187 4.19 0.84 0.47
C GLY A 187 5.16 0.04 -0.39
N TRP A 188 4.66 -0.68 -1.42
CA TRP A 188 5.51 -1.40 -2.37
C TRP A 188 6.34 -0.47 -3.25
N THR A 189 5.79 0.67 -3.65
CA THR A 189 6.52 1.68 -4.43
C THR A 189 7.66 2.27 -3.60
N HIS A 190 7.41 2.56 -2.33
CA HIS A 190 8.43 3.04 -1.42
C HIS A 190 9.51 1.99 -1.19
N SER A 191 9.15 0.73 -0.91
CA SER A 191 10.14 -0.31 -0.57
C SER A 191 10.98 -0.78 -1.77
N THR A 192 10.43 -0.72 -2.99
CA THR A 192 11.10 -1.25 -4.20
C THR A 192 11.67 -0.15 -5.10
N HIS A 193 11.31 1.12 -4.86
CA HIS A 193 11.76 2.29 -5.62
C HIS A 193 11.73 2.10 -7.15
N PRO A 194 10.56 1.80 -7.76
CA PRO A 194 10.41 1.76 -9.21
C PRO A 194 10.34 3.17 -9.78
N ASP A 195 10.87 3.36 -10.99
CA ASP A 195 10.61 4.59 -11.78
C ASP A 195 9.33 4.45 -12.63
N ARG A 196 8.91 3.21 -12.89
CA ARG A 196 7.73 2.85 -13.68
C ARG A 196 6.94 1.73 -13.02
N ILE A 197 5.63 1.88 -13.04
CA ILE A 197 4.68 0.81 -12.77
C ILE A 197 4.01 0.43 -14.07
N ILE A 198 4.00 -0.86 -14.39
CA ILE A 198 3.44 -1.38 -15.64
C ILE A 198 2.38 -2.42 -15.28
N VAL A 199 1.11 -2.04 -15.46
CA VAL A 199 0.00 -2.98 -15.44
C VAL A 199 0.00 -3.73 -16.78
N VAL A 200 0.19 -5.03 -16.71
CA VAL A 200 0.23 -5.93 -17.86
C VAL A 200 -1.08 -6.70 -17.92
N SER A 201 -2.02 -6.23 -18.74
CA SER A 201 -3.34 -6.86 -18.91
C SER A 201 -3.92 -6.55 -20.29
N ASP A 202 -4.27 -7.61 -21.01
CA ASP A 202 -4.94 -7.52 -22.31
C ASP A 202 -6.39 -7.02 -22.17
N THR A 203 -7.01 -7.16 -20.99
CA THR A 203 -8.39 -6.70 -20.77
C THR A 203 -8.44 -5.23 -20.32
N VAL A 204 -7.65 -4.85 -19.32
CA VAL A 204 -7.67 -3.51 -18.73
C VAL A 204 -7.18 -2.45 -19.70
N CYS A 205 -6.22 -2.77 -20.57
CA CYS A 205 -5.72 -1.82 -21.57
C CYS A 205 -6.79 -1.37 -22.59
N HIS A 206 -7.90 -2.10 -22.70
CA HIS A 206 -9.05 -1.73 -23.52
C HIS A 206 -10.18 -1.05 -22.74
N ASP A 207 -10.14 -1.11 -21.41
CA ASP A 207 -11.08 -0.43 -20.52
C ASP A 207 -10.56 0.96 -20.15
N LYS A 208 -11.11 1.99 -20.80
CA LYS A 208 -10.71 3.39 -20.58
C LYS A 208 -10.94 3.85 -19.14
N LEU A 209 -12.04 3.42 -18.52
CA LEU A 209 -12.37 3.84 -17.16
C LEU A 209 -11.38 3.23 -16.17
N ARG A 210 -11.16 1.92 -16.25
CA ARG A 210 -10.18 1.22 -15.39
C ARG A 210 -8.76 1.74 -15.63
N THR A 211 -8.36 1.95 -16.88
CA THR A 211 -7.05 2.52 -17.22
C THR A 211 -6.85 3.90 -16.60
N ASN A 212 -7.85 4.78 -16.65
CA ASN A 212 -7.75 6.11 -16.07
C ASN A 212 -7.68 6.07 -14.54
N MET A 213 -8.51 5.24 -13.91
CA MET A 213 -8.48 5.05 -12.44
C MET A 213 -7.12 4.55 -11.96
N ILE A 214 -6.53 3.58 -12.66
CA ILE A 214 -5.18 3.09 -12.37
C ILE A 214 -4.14 4.21 -12.49
N LYS A 215 -4.22 5.05 -13.54
CA LYS A 215 -3.28 6.17 -13.70
C LYS A 215 -3.46 7.24 -12.61
N GLN A 216 -4.68 7.48 -12.14
CA GLN A 216 -4.96 8.42 -11.03
C GLN A 216 -4.51 7.89 -9.65
N ALA A 217 -4.28 6.58 -9.54
CA ALA A 217 -3.70 5.93 -8.37
C ALA A 217 -2.16 5.93 -8.40
N ALA A 218 -1.52 6.56 -9.38
CA ALA A 218 -0.07 6.66 -9.50
C ALA A 218 0.54 7.36 -8.27
N PRO A 219 1.53 6.74 -7.60
CA PRO A 219 2.32 7.43 -6.58
C PRO A 219 3.12 8.60 -7.16
N SER A 220 3.32 9.64 -6.35
CA SER A 220 4.07 10.83 -6.75
C SER A 220 5.49 10.48 -7.25
N GLY A 221 5.81 10.92 -8.46
CA GLY A 221 7.13 10.71 -9.09
C GLY A 221 7.31 9.41 -9.87
N VAL A 222 6.28 8.54 -9.96
CA VAL A 222 6.35 7.26 -10.67
C VAL A 222 5.42 7.24 -11.88
N GLN A 223 5.92 6.79 -13.04
CA GLN A 223 5.12 6.72 -14.26
C GLN A 223 4.30 5.43 -14.33
N VAL A 224 3.00 5.52 -14.59
CA VAL A 224 2.10 4.36 -14.70
C VAL A 224 1.69 4.10 -16.14
N HIS A 225 1.92 2.86 -16.60
CA HIS A 225 1.50 2.37 -17.91
C HIS A 225 0.54 1.19 -17.76
N VAL A 226 -0.44 1.10 -18.66
CA VAL A 226 -1.34 -0.05 -18.79
C VAL A 226 -1.18 -0.55 -20.22
N ILE A 227 -0.65 -1.76 -20.37
CA ILE A 227 -0.29 -2.32 -21.68
C ILE A 227 -0.70 -3.78 -21.81
N PRO A 228 -0.95 -4.27 -23.04
CA PRO A 228 -1.15 -5.69 -23.30
C PRO A 228 0.17 -6.48 -23.18
N ILE A 229 0.07 -7.79 -22.97
CA ILE A 229 1.21 -8.70 -22.79
C ILE A 229 2.18 -8.60 -23.97
N LYS A 230 1.66 -8.54 -25.20
CA LYS A 230 2.46 -8.40 -26.42
C LYS A 230 3.38 -7.17 -26.41
N ASN A 231 2.95 -6.08 -25.78
CA ASN A 231 3.74 -4.85 -25.70
C ASN A 231 4.78 -4.95 -24.59
N MET A 232 4.46 -5.66 -23.50
CA MET A 232 5.42 -5.95 -22.45
C MET A 232 6.58 -6.81 -22.99
N VAL A 233 6.30 -7.82 -23.81
CA VAL A 233 7.33 -8.63 -24.47
C VAL A 233 8.25 -7.79 -25.36
N LYS A 234 7.67 -6.84 -26.14
CA LYS A 234 8.47 -5.92 -26.95
C LYS A 234 9.37 -5.05 -26.08
N ALA A 235 8.85 -4.47 -25.01
CA ALA A 235 9.62 -3.63 -24.10
C ALA A 235 10.69 -4.42 -23.34
N ASN A 236 10.42 -5.66 -22.95
CA ASN A 236 11.39 -6.57 -22.32
C ASN A 236 12.62 -6.81 -23.22
N ASN A 237 12.42 -6.88 -24.53
CA ASN A 237 13.46 -7.16 -25.51
C ASN A 237 14.08 -5.90 -26.13
N ASP A 238 13.66 -4.70 -25.70
CA ASP A 238 14.12 -3.43 -26.26
C ASP A 238 15.21 -2.83 -25.34
N PRO A 239 16.48 -2.77 -25.82
CA PRO A 239 17.61 -2.36 -24.99
C PRO A 239 17.57 -0.88 -24.58
N ARG A 240 16.66 -0.09 -25.15
CA ARG A 240 16.43 1.30 -24.72
C ARG A 240 15.83 1.39 -23.32
N PHE A 241 15.27 0.30 -22.78
CA PHE A 241 14.71 0.29 -21.43
C PHE A 241 15.70 -0.20 -20.36
N GLY A 242 16.99 -0.37 -20.65
CA GLY A 242 17.92 -0.96 -19.68
C GLY A 242 18.24 -0.13 -18.41
N ASP A 243 17.90 1.16 -18.40
CA ASP A 243 17.93 1.98 -17.18
C ASP A 243 16.59 1.98 -16.42
N THR A 244 15.57 1.26 -16.91
CA THR A 244 14.23 1.23 -16.32
C THR A 244 14.17 0.30 -15.13
N ARG A 245 13.68 0.81 -13.99
CA ARG A 245 13.29 0.03 -12.81
C ARG A 245 11.78 -0.12 -12.77
N ALA A 246 11.29 -1.28 -13.20
CA ALA A 246 9.86 -1.52 -13.36
C ALA A 246 9.26 -2.38 -12.24
N MET A 247 8.10 -1.96 -11.75
CA MET A 247 7.17 -2.80 -11.00
C MET A 247 6.06 -3.30 -11.93
N LEU A 248 5.96 -4.61 -12.11
CA LEU A 248 4.91 -5.24 -12.91
C LEU A 248 3.70 -5.57 -12.03
N LEU A 249 2.50 -5.31 -12.55
CA LEU A 249 1.23 -5.66 -11.92
C LEU A 249 0.41 -6.52 -12.87
N PHE A 250 -0.05 -7.67 -12.37
CA PHE A 250 -0.93 -8.61 -13.06
C PHE A 250 -2.25 -8.75 -12.30
N GLU A 251 -3.37 -8.91 -13.02
CA GLU A 251 -4.68 -9.13 -12.39
C GLU A 251 -4.82 -10.55 -11.84
N SER A 252 -4.13 -11.51 -12.46
CA SER A 252 -4.26 -12.94 -12.21
C SER A 252 -2.92 -13.65 -12.33
N VAL A 253 -2.86 -14.89 -11.83
CA VAL A 253 -1.65 -15.73 -11.96
C VAL A 253 -1.48 -16.16 -13.41
N GLU A 254 -2.58 -16.36 -14.11
CA GLU A 254 -2.65 -16.75 -15.52
C GLU A 254 -2.05 -15.68 -16.43
N ASP A 255 -2.30 -14.39 -16.16
CA ASP A 255 -1.68 -13.29 -16.90
C ASP A 255 -0.16 -13.26 -16.69
N ALA A 256 0.28 -13.51 -15.44
CA ALA A 256 1.70 -13.59 -15.13
C ALA A 256 2.37 -14.78 -15.83
N LEU A 257 1.73 -15.96 -15.81
CA LEU A 257 2.18 -17.15 -16.53
C LEU A 257 2.26 -16.90 -18.04
N ALA A 258 1.23 -16.27 -18.62
CA ALA A 258 1.20 -15.94 -20.04
C ALA A 258 2.35 -14.98 -20.42
N ALA A 259 2.62 -13.97 -19.59
CA ALA A 259 3.74 -13.06 -19.79
C ALA A 259 5.11 -13.76 -19.71
N VAL A 260 5.33 -14.62 -18.71
CA VAL A 260 6.57 -15.40 -18.57
C VAL A 260 6.78 -16.33 -19.76
N LYS A 261 5.74 -17.08 -20.16
CA LYS A 261 5.78 -17.95 -21.36
C LYS A 261 6.05 -17.18 -22.65
N ALA A 262 5.58 -15.93 -22.74
CA ALA A 262 5.81 -15.07 -23.90
C ALA A 262 7.21 -14.42 -23.92
N GLY A 263 8.04 -14.65 -22.89
CA GLY A 263 9.44 -14.23 -22.84
C GLY A 263 9.73 -13.04 -21.94
N VAL A 264 8.79 -12.62 -21.08
CA VAL A 264 9.06 -11.60 -20.04
C VAL A 264 9.90 -12.25 -18.92
N ASP A 265 11.08 -11.68 -18.65
CA ASP A 265 12.08 -12.30 -17.76
C ASP A 265 11.83 -12.04 -16.27
N VAL A 266 10.73 -12.58 -15.73
CA VAL A 266 10.38 -12.48 -14.31
C VAL A 266 10.94 -13.67 -13.53
N LYS A 267 11.76 -13.40 -12.50
CA LYS A 267 12.37 -14.45 -11.66
C LYS A 267 11.61 -14.77 -10.39
N GLU A 268 10.85 -13.80 -9.89
CA GLU A 268 10.08 -13.92 -8.66
C GLU A 268 8.76 -13.17 -8.81
N ILE A 269 7.68 -13.78 -8.35
CA ILE A 269 6.33 -13.20 -8.35
C ILE A 269 5.83 -13.08 -6.92
N ASN A 270 5.42 -11.87 -6.55
CA ASN A 270 4.72 -11.62 -5.32
C ASN A 270 3.20 -11.92 -5.47
N LEU A 271 2.66 -12.79 -4.63
CA LEU A 271 1.22 -13.07 -4.56
C LEU A 271 0.58 -12.21 -3.48
N GLY A 272 -0.02 -11.10 -3.93
CA GLY A 272 -0.59 -10.09 -3.06
C GLY A 272 -2.05 -10.33 -2.70
N SER A 273 -2.90 -10.42 -3.72
CA SER A 273 -4.33 -10.64 -3.54
C SER A 273 -4.94 -11.38 -4.72
N SER A 274 -5.82 -12.31 -4.41
CA SER A 274 -6.69 -13.00 -5.37
C SER A 274 -8.08 -13.03 -4.78
N ALA A 275 -8.98 -12.22 -5.34
CA ALA A 275 -10.35 -12.12 -4.87
C ALA A 275 -11.13 -13.44 -5.02
N TYR A 276 -11.98 -13.73 -4.04
CA TYR A 276 -12.93 -14.84 -4.12
C TYR A 276 -13.89 -14.65 -5.29
N LYS A 277 -14.11 -15.74 -6.03
CA LYS A 277 -15.17 -15.89 -7.03
C LYS A 277 -15.79 -17.27 -6.87
N GLU A 278 -17.00 -17.44 -7.38
CA GLU A 278 -17.63 -18.77 -7.43
C GLU A 278 -16.70 -19.76 -8.15
N GLY A 279 -16.51 -20.94 -7.55
CA GLY A 279 -15.51 -21.92 -7.99
C GLY A 279 -14.16 -21.86 -7.25
N LYS A 280 -13.78 -20.73 -6.64
CA LYS A 280 -12.55 -20.63 -5.83
C LYS A 280 -12.75 -21.12 -4.38
N VAL A 281 -11.64 -21.42 -3.71
CA VAL A 281 -11.56 -21.69 -2.26
C VAL A 281 -10.60 -20.71 -1.61
N ASN A 282 -10.94 -20.25 -0.40
CA ASN A 282 -10.06 -19.35 0.36
C ASN A 282 -8.89 -20.14 0.94
N VAL A 283 -7.65 -19.76 0.61
CA VAL A 283 -6.43 -20.34 1.18
C VAL A 283 -5.83 -19.44 2.27
N THR A 284 -5.99 -18.13 2.13
CA THR A 284 -5.70 -17.14 3.18
C THR A 284 -6.85 -16.13 3.25
N LYS A 285 -6.74 -15.10 4.11
CA LYS A 285 -7.69 -13.98 4.12
C LYS A 285 -7.69 -13.18 2.82
N ALA A 286 -6.56 -13.13 2.11
CA ALA A 286 -6.35 -12.29 0.94
C ALA A 286 -6.26 -13.06 -0.39
N LEU A 287 -6.13 -14.39 -0.34
CA LEU A 287 -5.93 -15.26 -1.49
C LEU A 287 -7.00 -16.35 -1.55
N SER A 288 -7.67 -16.40 -2.69
CA SER A 288 -8.56 -17.47 -3.09
C SER A 288 -8.06 -18.11 -4.39
N PHE A 289 -8.07 -19.44 -4.46
CA PHE A 289 -7.60 -20.20 -5.63
C PHE A 289 -8.68 -21.16 -6.15
N ASP A 290 -8.77 -21.32 -7.46
CA ASP A 290 -9.35 -22.49 -8.12
C ASP A 290 -8.25 -23.40 -8.70
N GLN A 291 -8.65 -24.42 -9.45
CA GLN A 291 -7.72 -25.36 -10.06
C GLN A 291 -6.81 -24.68 -11.11
N THR A 292 -7.33 -23.69 -11.85
CA THR A 292 -6.58 -22.94 -12.86
C THR A 292 -5.46 -22.13 -12.21
N ASP A 293 -5.76 -21.45 -11.09
CA ASP A 293 -4.73 -20.75 -10.32
C ASP A 293 -3.64 -21.72 -9.85
N VAL A 294 -4.02 -22.87 -9.27
CA VAL A 294 -3.08 -23.87 -8.77
C VAL A 294 -2.18 -24.40 -9.88
N ASP A 295 -2.76 -24.74 -11.02
CA ASP A 295 -2.04 -25.25 -12.18
C ASP A 295 -1.08 -24.19 -12.73
N ALA A 296 -1.51 -22.92 -12.77
CA ALA A 296 -0.66 -21.82 -13.22
C ALA A 296 0.52 -21.55 -12.28
N ILE A 297 0.30 -21.59 -10.96
CA ILE A 297 1.39 -21.44 -9.96
C ILE A 297 2.41 -22.57 -10.13
N LYS A 298 1.96 -23.83 -10.24
CA LYS A 298 2.85 -24.99 -10.44
C LYS A 298 3.64 -24.88 -11.73
N GLU A 299 3.00 -24.43 -12.80
CA GLU A 299 3.68 -24.24 -14.08
C GLU A 299 4.75 -23.14 -13.98
N LEU A 300 4.45 -22.01 -13.35
CA LEU A 300 5.44 -20.97 -13.04
C LEU A 300 6.62 -21.50 -12.21
N GLN A 301 6.37 -22.32 -11.19
CA GLN A 301 7.43 -22.99 -10.41
C GLN A 301 8.30 -23.89 -11.31
N SER A 302 7.69 -24.63 -12.24
CA SER A 302 8.41 -25.50 -13.19
C SER A 302 9.30 -24.71 -14.17
N LEU A 303 8.94 -23.46 -14.45
CA LEU A 303 9.73 -22.51 -15.24
C LEU A 303 10.83 -21.82 -14.41
N GLY A 304 10.97 -22.17 -13.13
CA GLY A 304 11.98 -21.64 -12.22
C GLY A 304 11.60 -20.32 -11.55
N VAL A 305 10.33 -19.91 -11.64
CA VAL A 305 9.84 -18.69 -10.98
C VAL A 305 9.62 -18.96 -9.49
N LYS A 306 10.19 -18.09 -8.65
CA LYS A 306 9.98 -18.10 -7.20
C LYS A 306 8.72 -17.33 -6.81
N PHE A 307 8.19 -17.62 -5.63
CA PHE A 307 7.02 -16.93 -5.12
C PHE A 307 7.27 -16.30 -3.75
N ASP A 308 6.87 -15.05 -3.62
CA ASP A 308 6.83 -14.27 -2.39
C ASP A 308 5.36 -14.03 -2.00
N VAL A 309 4.88 -14.61 -0.90
CA VAL A 309 3.43 -14.57 -0.60
C VAL A 309 3.13 -13.65 0.57
N ARG A 310 2.84 -12.38 0.28
CA ARG A 310 2.49 -11.36 1.27
C ARG A 310 1.69 -10.20 0.70
N GLY A 311 0.84 -9.61 1.54
CA GLY A 311 -0.01 -8.49 1.19
C GLY A 311 0.78 -7.18 1.11
N VAL A 312 1.56 -6.89 2.14
CA VAL A 312 2.41 -5.69 2.28
C VAL A 312 3.87 -6.06 2.56
N PRO A 313 4.84 -5.14 2.35
CA PRO A 313 6.27 -5.45 2.52
C PRO A 313 6.68 -5.92 3.93
N SER A 314 5.99 -5.47 4.98
CA SER A 314 6.26 -5.83 6.38
C SER A 314 5.79 -7.24 6.75
N ASP A 315 4.87 -7.83 5.98
CA ASP A 315 4.34 -9.14 6.31
C ASP A 315 5.43 -10.20 6.18
N SER A 316 5.36 -11.20 7.05
CA SER A 316 6.13 -12.43 6.88
C SER A 316 5.58 -13.24 5.69
N PRO A 317 6.43 -13.68 4.75
CA PRO A 317 5.97 -14.40 3.57
C PRO A 317 5.40 -15.78 3.93
N ALA A 318 4.24 -16.10 3.38
CA ALA A 318 3.63 -17.42 3.50
C ALA A 318 4.29 -18.43 2.55
N ASN A 319 4.22 -19.73 2.90
CA ASN A 319 4.75 -20.79 2.06
C ASN A 319 3.77 -21.14 0.92
N VAL A 320 4.17 -20.90 -0.33
CA VAL A 320 3.32 -21.14 -1.51
C VAL A 320 2.89 -22.60 -1.65
N ASP A 321 3.75 -23.58 -1.35
CA ASP A 321 3.44 -25.00 -1.49
C ASP A 321 2.38 -25.46 -0.47
N ALA A 322 2.40 -24.88 0.73
CA ALA A 322 1.36 -25.11 1.74
C ALA A 322 0.01 -24.56 1.28
N LEU A 323 0.00 -23.40 0.61
CA LEU A 323 -1.23 -22.81 0.06
C LEU A 323 -1.78 -23.62 -1.10
N ILE A 324 -0.92 -24.13 -1.99
CA ILE A 324 -1.31 -25.05 -3.08
C ILE A 324 -2.00 -26.29 -2.50
N LYS A 325 -1.38 -26.97 -1.53
CA LYS A 325 -1.96 -28.16 -0.87
C LYS A 325 -3.30 -27.85 -0.20
N SER A 326 -3.41 -26.69 0.45
CA SER A 326 -4.66 -26.23 1.06
C SER A 326 -5.76 -26.02 0.03
N ALA A 327 -5.44 -25.40 -1.11
CA ALA A 327 -6.39 -25.22 -2.21
C ALA A 327 -6.88 -26.56 -2.76
N GLU A 328 -5.96 -27.48 -3.07
CA GLU A 328 -6.30 -28.79 -3.64
C GLU A 328 -7.23 -29.59 -2.73
N THR A 329 -6.96 -29.58 -1.42
CA THR A 329 -7.79 -30.29 -0.43
C THR A 329 -9.20 -29.69 -0.39
N LYS A 330 -9.31 -28.36 -0.26
CA LYS A 330 -10.60 -27.66 -0.20
C LYS A 330 -11.39 -27.76 -1.51
N LEU A 331 -10.72 -27.79 -2.66
CA LEU A 331 -11.37 -27.97 -3.96
C LEU A 331 -11.89 -29.39 -4.14
N ALA A 332 -11.19 -30.40 -3.61
CA ALA A 332 -11.66 -31.78 -3.62
C ALA A 332 -12.89 -31.98 -2.72
N GLU A 333 -12.97 -31.29 -1.58
CA GLU A 333 -14.13 -31.32 -0.67
C GLU A 333 -15.39 -30.64 -1.23
N LYS A 334 -15.24 -29.76 -2.23
CA LYS A 334 -16.36 -29.09 -2.91
C LYS A 334 -16.95 -29.88 -4.09
N LYS A 335 -16.28 -30.96 -4.54
CA LYS A 335 -16.75 -31.84 -5.63
C LYS A 335 -17.67 -32.93 -5.10
#